data_AF-N6UN25-F1
#
_entry.id   AF-N6UN25-F1
#
_cell.length_a   1.000
_cell.length_b   1.000
_cell.length_c   1.000
_cell.angle_alpha   90.00
_cell.angle_beta   90.00
_cell.angle_gamma   90.00
#
_symmetry.space_group_name_H-M   'P 1'
#
loop_
_entity.id
_entity.type
_entity.pdbx_description
1 polymer ?
#
loop_
_entity_poly.entity_id
_entity_poly.type
_entity_poly.pdbx_seq_one_letter_code
_entity_poly.pdbx_strand_id
1 'polypeptide(L)' 'VAGKRDPEQEREAQAWIESVIGQRFPPVPYELALRDGIILCQLMNRLQPGIISKINVSGGDYKMMDNLSQ' A
#
# COMPACT_ATOMS: atom_id res chain seq x y z
N VAL A 1 -1.07 20.39 6.29
CA VAL A 1 0.40 20.31 6.26
C VAL A 1 0.77 19.35 5.12
N ALA A 2 1.23 19.86 3.98
CA ALA A 2 1.80 19.00 2.95
C ALA A 2 3.31 18.95 3.22
N GLY A 3 3.72 18.02 4.09
CA GLY A 3 5.13 17.80 4.37
C GLY A 3 5.84 17.42 3.07
N LYS A 4 7.00 18.01 2.80
CA LYS A 4 7.86 17.55 1.71
C LYS A 4 8.13 16.06 1.92
N ARG A 5 8.00 15.27 0.85
CA ARG A 5 8.36 13.85 0.88
C ARG A 5 9.85 13.75 1.12
N ASP A 6 10.22 13.05 2.18
CA ASP A 6 11.61 12.81 2.52
C ASP A 6 11.98 11.38 2.09
N PRO A 7 13.01 11.20 1.25
CA PRO A 7 13.36 9.91 0.70
C PRO A 7 13.88 8.92 1.75
N GLU A 8 14.37 9.40 2.90
CA GLU A 8 14.74 8.54 4.03
C GLU A 8 13.48 7.93 4.64
N GLN A 9 12.49 8.76 4.93
CA GLN A 9 11.22 8.34 5.51
C GLN A 9 10.46 7.38 4.59
N GLU A 10 10.51 7.58 3.27
CA GLU A 10 9.91 6.65 2.31
C GLU A 10 10.58 5.28 2.35
N ARG A 11 11.91 5.22 2.47
CA ARG A 11 12.65 3.96 2.60
C ARG A 11 12.34 3.26 3.91
N GLU A 12 12.30 3.99 5.01
CA GLU A 12 11.93 3.44 6.32
C GLU A 12 10.50 2.90 6.32
N ALA A 13 9.55 3.66 5.77
CA ALA A 13 8.16 3.25 5.61
C ALA A 13 8.05 1.99 4.73
N GLN A 14 8.71 1.97 3.57
CA GLN A 14 8.72 0.81 2.69
C GLN A 14 9.23 -0.44 3.41
N ALA A 15 10.40 -0.35 4.05
CA ALA A 15 11.00 -1.48 4.76
C ALA A 15 10.10 -1.99 5.90
N TRP A 16 9.46 -1.08 6.63
CA TRP A 16 8.50 -1.44 7.67
C TRP A 16 7.28 -2.16 7.10
N ILE A 17 6.67 -1.63 6.03
CA ILE A 17 5.51 -2.26 5.38
C ILE A 17 5.89 -3.66 4.88
N GLU A 18 7.03 -3.80 4.19
CA GLU A 18 7.54 -5.09 3.69
C GLU A 18 7.72 -6.12 4.82
N SER A 19 8.21 -5.68 5.98
CA SER A 19 8.36 -6.51 7.17
C SER A 19 7.01 -7.00 7.72
N VAL A 20 6.01 -6.11 7.79
CA VAL A 20 4.67 -6.44 8.31
C VAL A 20 3.89 -7.37 7.36
N ILE A 21 3.93 -7.11 6.05
CA ILE A 21 3.23 -7.94 5.05
C ILE A 21 4.02 -9.20 4.69
N GLY A 22 5.32 -9.24 4.96
CA GLY A 22 6.21 -10.35 4.60
C GLY A 22 6.40 -10.50 3.09
N GLN A 23 6.20 -9.42 2.33
CA GLN A 23 6.32 -9.37 0.86
C GLN A 23 7.09 -8.11 0.49
N ARG A 24 7.85 -8.17 -0.60
CA ARG A 24 8.58 -7.01 -1.11
C ARG A 24 7.74 -6.16 -2.02
N PHE A 25 8.02 -4.86 -2.04
CA PHE A 25 7.44 -3.95 -3.01
C PHE A 25 7.88 -4.34 -4.43
N PRO A 26 7.03 -4.14 -5.44
CA PRO A 26 7.43 -4.29 -6.82
C PRO A 26 8.59 -3.35 -7.17
N PRO A 27 9.42 -3.68 -8.19
CA PRO A 27 10.56 -2.86 -8.61
C PRO A 27 10.10 -1.63 -9.41
N VAL A 28 9.24 -0.82 -8.81
CA VAL A 28 8.65 0.42 -9.33
C VAL A 28 8.84 1.53 -8.30
N PRO A 29 8.73 2.80 -8.68
CA PRO A 29 8.74 3.92 -7.74
C PRO A 29 7.75 3.72 -6.59
N TYR A 30 8.14 4.11 -5.37
CA TYR A 30 7.33 3.98 -4.15
C TYR A 30 5.89 4.48 -4.33
N GLU A 31 5.72 5.60 -5.03
CA GLU A 31 4.41 6.17 -5.38
C GLU A 31 3.53 5.25 -6.22
N LEU A 32 4.14 4.61 -7.22
CA LEU A 32 3.42 3.71 -8.13
C LEU A 32 3.09 2.39 -7.45
N ALA A 33 3.96 1.90 -6.56
CA ALA A 33 3.71 0.68 -5.79
C ALA A 33 2.49 0.81 -4.86
N LEU A 34 2.26 2.01 -4.29
CA LEU A 34 1.14 2.27 -3.38
C LEU A 34 -0.14 2.76 -4.09
N ARG A 35 -0.04 3.17 -5.35
CA ARG A 35 -1.12 3.82 -6.11
C ARG A 35 -2.38 2.96 -6.21
N ASP A 36 -2.22 1.66 -6.41
CA ASP A 36 -3.36 0.73 -6.59
C ASP A 36 -4.00 0.32 -5.25
N GLY A 37 -3.47 0.78 -4.11
CA GLY A 37 -4.00 0.51 -2.77
C GLY A 37 -3.83 -0.92 -2.26
N ILE A 38 -3.46 -1.89 -3.11
CA ILE A 38 -3.35 -3.32 -2.77
C ILE A 38 -2.43 -3.54 -1.56
N ILE A 39 -1.22 -2.96 -1.59
CA ILE A 39 -0.22 -3.10 -0.53
C ILE A 39 -0.76 -2.52 0.79
N LEU A 40 -1.46 -1.39 0.73
CA LEU A 40 -2.06 -0.74 1.90
C LEU A 40 -3.19 -1.60 2.48
N CYS A 41 -4.04 -2.19 1.63
CA CYS A 41 -5.08 -3.10 2.10
C CYS A 41 -4.49 -4.35 2.78
N GLN A 42 -3.43 -4.91 2.20
CA GLN A 42 -2.71 -6.05 2.79
C GLN A 42 -2.09 -5.69 4.14
N LEU A 43 -1.45 -4.52 4.23
CA LEU A 43 -0.90 -3.99 5.47
C LEU A 43 -1.96 -3.88 6.55
N MET A 44 -3.11 -3.26 6.25
CA MET A 44 -4.21 -3.11 7.19
C MET A 44 -4.75 -4.46 7.65
N ASN A 45 -4.91 -5.43 6.75
CA ASN A 45 -5.34 -6.79 7.11
C ASN A 45 -4.30 -7.57 7.94
N ARG A 46 -3.02 -7.20 7.88
CA ARG A 46 -1.99 -7.78 8.76
C ARG A 46 -2.01 -7.17 10.15
N LEU A 47 -2.29 -5.87 10.26
CA LEU A 47 -2.42 -5.18 11.54
C LEU A 47 -3.72 -5.53 12.25
N GLN A 48 -4.83 -5.57 11.51
CA GLN A 48 -6.14 -5.96 12.00
C GLN A 48 -6.78 -6.96 11.03
N PRO A 49 -6.69 -8.27 11.33
CA PRO A 49 -7.23 -9.30 10.45
C PRO A 49 -8.73 -9.12 10.22
N GLY A 50 -9.13 -9.07 8.95
CA GLY A 50 -10.53 -8.99 8.53
C GLY A 50 -11.09 -7.57 8.39
N ILE A 51 -10.26 -6.52 8.53
CA ILE A 51 -10.73 -5.13 8.37
C ILE A 51 -11.14 -4.81 6.92
N ILE A 52 -10.35 -5.29 5.93
CA ILE A 52 -10.67 -5.14 4.52
C ILE A 52 -11.06 -6.51 3.97
N SER A 53 -12.34 -6.69 3.70
CA SER A 53 -12.90 -7.97 3.26
C SER A 53 -12.56 -8.33 1.81
N LYS A 54 -12.32 -7.33 0.96
CA LYS A 54 -12.08 -7.53 -0.47
C LYS A 54 -11.02 -6.57 -0.96
N ILE A 55 -9.98 -7.11 -1.59
CA ILE A 55 -8.92 -6.34 -2.23
C ILE A 55 -9.10 -6.49 -3.74
N ASN A 56 -9.24 -5.37 -4.45
CA ASN A 56 -9.29 -5.39 -5.91
C ASN A 56 -7.86 -5.51 -6.44
N VAL A 57 -7.52 -6.63 -7.08
CA VAL A 57 -6.19 -6.89 -7.67
C VAL A 57 -6.17 -6.80 -9.19
N SER A 58 -7.33 -6.56 -9.81
CA SER A 58 -7.49 -6.45 -11.26
C SER A 58 -8.73 -5.62 -11.59
N GLY A 59 -8.73 -4.98 -12.76
CA GLY A 59 -9.80 -4.10 -13.22
C GLY A 59 -9.25 -2.79 -13.79
N GLY A 60 -10.13 -1.88 -14.18
CA GLY A 60 -9.73 -0.52 -14.54
C GLY A 60 -9.33 0.31 -13.31
N ASP A 61 -8.64 1.43 -13.54
CA ASP A 61 -8.10 2.32 -12.49
C ASP A 61 -9.10 2.65 -11.37
N TYR A 62 -10.37 2.88 -11.72
CA TYR A 62 -11.43 3.17 -10.75
C TYR A 62 -11.60 2.06 -9.68
N LYS A 63 -11.47 0.78 -10.07
CA LYS A 63 -11.56 -0.33 -9.10
C LYS A 63 -10.34 -0.41 -8.20
N MET A 64 -9.17 0.00 -8.67
CA MET A 64 -7.97 0.05 -7.83
C MET A 64 -8.05 1.23 -6.86
N MET A 65 -8.62 2.36 -7.28
CA MET A 65 -8.86 3.51 -6.38
C MET A 65 -9.81 3.16 -5.24
N ASP A 66 -10.78 2.27 -5.46
CA ASP A 66 -11.70 1.79 -4.40
C ASP A 66 -10.93 1.25 -3.19
N ASN A 67 -9.82 0.54 -3.41
CA ASN A 67 -8.95 0.01 -2.35
C ASN A 67 -8.46 1.09 -1.36
N LEU A 68 -8.28 2.33 -1.82
CA LEU A 68 -7.84 3.46 -0.99
C LEU A 68 -8.99 4.09 -0.19
N SER A 69 -10.23 3.85 -0.59
CA SER A 69 -11.44 4.39 0.03
C SER A 69 -12.18 3.40 0.95
N GLN A 70 -11.70 2.15 1.01
CA GLN A 70 -12.29 1.06 1.79
C GLN A 70 -12.06 1.18 3.31
#